data_AF-A0A6N9BW33-F1
#
_entry.id   AF-A0A6N9BW33-F1
#
_cell.length_a   1.000
_cell.length_b   1.000
_cell.length_c   1.000
_cell.angle_alpha   90.00
_cell.angle_beta   90.00
_cell.angle_gamma   90.00
#
_symmetry.space_group_name_H-M   'P 1'
#
loop_
_entity.id
_entity.type
_entity.pdbx_description
1 polymer ?
#
loop_
_entity_poly.entity_id
_entity_poly.type
_entity_poly.pdbx_seq_one_letter_code
_entity_poly.pdbx_strand_id
1 'polypeptide(L)'
;MRNSPYTLDERAARAAGAVLQGAELRLPCPIHDSSPETLAIRQGDRAPVWHCHAGCDPVAVRDGLLAAGILVRRNARRPPITPVPP
;
A
#
# COMPACT_ATOMS: atom_id res chain seq x y z
N MET A 1 2.74 -0.27 -23.94
CA MET A 1 3.44 -0.14 -22.63
C MET A 1 2.35 -0.10 -21.55
N ARG A 2 2.38 -0.94 -20.51
CA ARG A 2 1.26 -1.06 -19.55
C ARG A 2 1.60 -0.29 -18.26
N ASN A 3 0.83 0.76 -17.98
CA ASN A 3 0.86 1.45 -16.68
C ASN A 3 0.27 0.54 -15.60
N SER A 4 0.78 0.63 -14.37
CA SER A 4 0.16 -0.06 -13.24
C SER A 4 -1.28 0.39 -13.05
N PRO A 5 -2.21 -0.53 -12.72
CA PRO A 5 -3.58 -0.18 -12.35
C PRO A 5 -3.66 0.46 -10.97
N TYR A 6 -2.54 0.70 -10.28
CA TYR A 6 -2.50 1.32 -8.95
C TYR A 6 -1.74 2.64 -8.95
N THR A 7 -2.17 3.53 -8.07
CA THR A 7 -1.47 4.76 -7.66
C THR A 7 -1.31 4.80 -6.16
N LEU A 8 -0.24 5.44 -5.72
CA LEU A 8 -0.06 5.82 -4.34
C LEU A 8 -0.84 7.12 -4.08
N ASP A 9 -1.72 7.10 -3.09
CA ASP A 9 -2.35 8.31 -2.54
C ASP A 9 -1.54 8.76 -1.33
N GLU A 10 -0.68 9.75 -1.54
CA GLU A 10 0.20 10.26 -0.48
C GLU A 10 -0.60 10.91 0.65
N ARG A 11 -1.78 11.49 0.39
CA ARG A 11 -2.61 12.09 1.43
C ARG A 11 -3.19 11.02 2.34
N ALA A 12 -3.72 9.94 1.77
CA ALA A 12 -4.20 8.80 2.53
C ALA A 12 -3.06 8.17 3.34
N ALA A 13 -1.87 8.02 2.75
CA ALA A 13 -0.69 7.55 3.46
C ALA A 13 -0.36 8.43 4.67
N ARG A 14 -0.31 9.76 4.51
CA ARG A 14 -0.08 10.70 5.63
C ARG A 14 -1.16 10.62 6.70
N ALA A 15 -2.43 10.49 6.29
CA ALA A 15 -3.55 10.32 7.23
C ALA A 15 -3.45 9.01 8.03
N ALA A 16 -2.87 7.96 7.44
CA ALA A 16 -2.54 6.70 8.10
C ALA A 16 -1.24 6.76 8.94
N GLY A 17 -0.66 7.96 9.14
CA GLY A 17 0.54 8.17 9.95
C GLY A 17 1.85 8.00 9.19
N ALA A 18 1.83 7.99 7.85
CA ALA A 18 3.06 7.84 7.10
C ALA A 18 4.02 9.04 7.22
N VAL A 19 5.31 8.74 7.41
CA VAL A 19 6.39 9.71 7.47
C VAL A 19 7.21 9.61 6.17
N LEU A 20 7.47 10.74 5.53
CA LEU A 20 8.37 10.79 4.38
C LEU A 20 9.82 10.69 4.86
N GLN A 21 10.51 9.65 4.40
CA GLN A 21 11.91 9.36 4.68
C GLN A 21 12.64 9.27 3.33
N GLY A 22 13.31 10.36 2.95
CA GLY A 22 13.89 10.49 1.60
C GLY A 22 12.81 10.54 0.52
N ALA A 23 12.81 9.56 -0.38
CA ALA A 23 11.84 9.44 -1.47
C ALA A 23 10.72 8.42 -1.20
N GLU A 24 10.63 7.90 0.03
CA GLU A 24 9.70 6.83 0.41
C GLU A 24 8.88 7.25 1.62
N LEU A 25 7.61 6.85 1.64
CA LEU A 25 6.75 6.96 2.80
C LEU A 25 6.93 5.71 3.66
N ARG A 26 7.18 5.90 4.95
CA ARG A 26 7.22 4.82 5.94
C ARG A 26 5.99 4.84 6.81
N LEU A 27 5.42 3.68 7.05
CA LEU A 27 4.20 3.51 7.83
C LEU A 27 4.16 2.14 8.50
N PRO A 28 3.27 1.93 9.48
CA PRO A 28 2.98 0.61 10.02
C PRO A 28 2.48 -0.33 8.91
N CYS A 29 2.88 -1.60 8.96
CA CYS A 29 2.34 -2.59 8.04
C CYS A 29 0.89 -2.91 8.43
N PRO A 30 -0.06 -2.92 7.49
CA PRO A 30 -1.47 -3.23 7.80
C PRO A 30 -1.73 -4.73 8.06
N ILE A 31 -0.71 -5.59 7.92
CA ILE A 31 -0.84 -7.05 7.98
C ILE A 31 -0.33 -7.63 9.29
N HIS A 32 0.63 -6.97 9.92
CA HIS A 32 1.20 -7.42 11.18
C HIS A 32 1.28 -6.24 12.14
N ASP A 33 0.99 -6.51 13.40
CA ASP A 33 1.17 -5.55 14.48
C ASP A 33 2.62 -5.67 14.97
N SER A 34 3.51 -4.86 14.40
CA SER A 34 4.89 -4.71 14.89
C SER A 34 5.30 -3.27 14.74
N SER A 35 6.50 -2.95 15.24
CA SER A 35 7.04 -1.60 15.37
C SER A 35 6.58 -0.63 14.28
N PRO A 36 6.30 0.62 14.67
CA PRO A 36 5.98 1.65 13.69
C PRO A 36 7.10 1.71 12.64
N GLU A 37 6.71 1.82 11.36
CA GLU A 37 7.62 2.03 10.22
C GLU A 37 8.29 0.78 9.60
N THR A 38 7.67 -0.39 9.69
CA THR A 38 8.15 -1.62 9.01
C THR A 38 7.84 -1.66 7.51
N LEU A 39 6.88 -0.86 7.04
CA LEU A 39 6.49 -0.80 5.63
C LEU A 39 7.05 0.46 4.98
N ALA A 40 7.80 0.29 3.88
CA ALA A 40 8.20 1.38 3.00
C ALA A 40 7.36 1.33 1.72
N ILE A 41 6.86 2.48 1.27
CA ILE A 41 6.11 2.62 0.02
C ILE A 41 6.53 3.88 -0.73
N ARG A 42 6.67 3.78 -2.04
CA ARG A 42 6.96 4.93 -2.91
C ARG A 42 6.24 4.84 -4.24
N GLN A 43 6.05 5.99 -4.87
CA GLN A 43 5.62 6.03 -6.25
C GLN A 43 6.83 5.74 -7.16
N GLY A 44 6.85 4.57 -7.78
CA GLY A 44 7.83 4.25 -8.83
C GLY A 44 7.39 4.74 -10.21
N ASP A 45 8.30 4.69 -11.18
CA ASP A 45 8.09 5.20 -12.55
C ASP A 45 6.88 4.59 -13.27
N ARG A 46 6.58 3.32 -12.95
CA ARG A 46 5.51 2.54 -13.61
C ARG A 46 4.39 2.13 -12.67
N ALA A 47 4.71 1.96 -11.40
CA ALA A 47 3.84 1.42 -10.36
C ALA A 47 4.28 1.92 -8.98
N PRO A 48 3.36 2.03 -8.01
CA PRO A 48 3.74 2.06 -6.60
C PRO A 48 4.56 0.82 -6.26
N VAL A 49 5.63 1.02 -5.50
CA VAL A 49 6.50 -0.05 -4.99
C VAL A 49 6.37 -0.03 -3.48
N TRP A 50 6.13 -1.19 -2.88
CA TRP A 50 6.08 -1.36 -1.42
C TRP A 50 6.95 -2.53 -0.99
N HIS A 51 7.51 -2.41 0.22
CA HIS A 51 8.31 -3.45 0.82
C HIS A 51 8.12 -3.45 2.34
N CYS A 52 7.74 -4.61 2.87
CA CYS A 52 7.60 -4.83 4.30
C CYS A 52 8.86 -5.53 4.84
N HIS A 53 9.60 -4.87 5.73
CA HIS A 53 10.85 -5.38 6.28
C HIS A 53 10.68 -6.63 7.17
N ALA A 54 9.47 -6.86 7.69
CA ALA A 54 9.13 -8.08 8.44
C ALA A 54 8.90 -9.31 7.54
N GLY A 55 8.90 -9.15 6.20
CA GLY A 55 8.71 -10.26 5.26
C GLY A 55 7.25 -10.70 5.07
N CYS A 56 6.28 -9.82 5.30
CA CYS A 56 4.87 -10.13 4.99
C CYS A 56 4.66 -10.45 3.51
N ASP A 57 3.64 -11.26 3.25
CA ASP A 57 3.21 -11.58 1.90
C ASP A 57 2.89 -10.28 1.11
N PRO A 58 3.52 -10.06 -0.06
CA PRO A 58 3.33 -8.83 -0.82
C PRO A 58 1.89 -8.60 -1.30
N VAL A 59 1.12 -9.68 -1.52
CA VAL A 59 -0.28 -9.63 -1.95
C VAL A 59 -1.15 -9.18 -0.78
N ALA A 60 -0.97 -9.77 0.40
CA ALA A 60 -1.64 -9.35 1.62
C ALA A 60 -1.36 -7.87 1.91
N VAL A 61 -0.10 -7.44 1.87
CA VAL A 61 0.28 -6.03 2.09
C VAL A 61 -0.43 -5.10 1.10
N ARG A 62 -0.50 -5.48 -0.19
CA ARG A 62 -1.23 -4.72 -1.21
C ARG A 62 -2.72 -4.59 -0.86
N ASP A 63 -3.36 -5.68 -0.47
CA ASP A 63 -4.79 -5.67 -0.12
C ASP A 63 -5.07 -4.85 1.15
N GLY A 64 -4.18 -4.90 2.14
CA GLY A 64 -4.25 -4.01 3.31
C GLY A 64 -4.09 -2.53 2.93
N LEU A 65 -3.14 -2.20 2.04
CA LEU A 65 -2.96 -0.84 1.53
C LEU A 65 -4.16 -0.34 0.70
N LEU A 66 -4.82 -1.23 -0.05
CA LEU A 66 -6.06 -0.93 -0.76
C LEU A 66 -7.20 -0.66 0.21
N ALA A 67 -7.36 -1.47 1.25
CA ALA A 67 -8.36 -1.29 2.28
C ALA A 67 -8.16 0.03 3.06
N ALA A 68 -6.91 0.43 3.29
CA ALA A 68 -6.54 1.70 3.90
C ALA A 68 -6.68 2.92 2.95
N GLY A 69 -6.99 2.71 1.67
CA GLY A 69 -7.08 3.78 0.66
C GLY A 69 -5.74 4.38 0.26
N ILE A 70 -4.62 3.80 0.71
CA ILE A 70 -3.25 4.26 0.41
C ILE A 70 -2.86 3.87 -1.01
N LEU A 71 -3.22 2.65 -1.42
CA LEU A 71 -3.21 2.28 -2.81
C LEU A 71 -4.60 2.50 -3.39
N VAL A 72 -4.66 3.16 -4.54
CA VAL A 72 -5.91 3.42 -5.25
C VAL A 72 -5.83 2.75 -6.61
N ARG A 73 -6.88 2.02 -6.99
CA ARG A 73 -6.98 1.49 -8.35
C ARG A 73 -7.27 2.62 -9.32
N ARG A 74 -6.34 2.92 -10.23
CA ARG A 74 -6.58 3.74 -11.43
C ARG A 74 -7.62 3.02 -12.28
N ASN A 75 -8.88 3.37 -12.08
CA ASN A 75 -9.98 3.09 -13.00
C ASN A 75 -10.15 1.61 -13.42
N ALA A 76 -10.06 0.68 -12.47
CA ALA A 76 -10.66 -0.63 -12.66
C ALA A 76 -12.15 -0.50 -12.35
N ARG A 77 -13.02 -0.87 -13.30
CA ARG A 77 -14.43 -1.16 -13.00
C ARG A 77 -14.46 -1.95 -11.69
N ARG A 78 -15.25 -1.48 -10.73
CA ARG A 78 -15.44 -2.02 -9.36
C ARG A 78 -15.07 -3.51 -9.26
N PRO A 79 -14.07 -3.92 -8.46
CA PRO A 79 -13.85 -5.34 -8.25
C PRO A 79 -15.06 -5.95 -7.52
N PRO A 80 -15.50 -7.17 -7.87
CA PRO A 80 -16.50 -7.86 -7.08
C PRO A 80 -15.98 -8.03 -5.66
N ILE A 81 -16.80 -7.67 -4.68
CA ILE A 81 -16.54 -7.96 -3.27
C ILE A 81 -16.39 -9.48 -3.11
N THR A 82 -15.20 -9.95 -2.82
CA THR A 82 -15.03 -11.29 -2.24
C THR A 82 -14.98 -11.13 -0.73
N PRO A 83 -15.84 -11.82 0.04
CA PRO A 83 -15.77 -11.78 1.49
C PRO A 83 -14.44 -12.37 1.96
N VAL A 84 -13.81 -11.71 2.93
CA VAL A 84 -12.67 -12.23 3.68
C VAL A 84 -13.17 -13.46 4.47
N PRO A 85 -12.51 -14.63 4.40
CA PRO A 85 -12.92 -15.79 5.19
C PRO A 85 -12.74 -15.52 6.70
N PRO A 86 -13.54 -16.18 7.56
CA PRO A 86 -13.54 -15.97 9.01
C PRO A 86 -12.23 -16.39 9.69
#